data_AF-A0AAE9LQ74-F1
#
_entry.id   AF-A0AAE9LQ74-F1
#
_cell.length_a   1.000
_cell.length_b   1.000
_cell.length_c   1.000
_cell.angle_alpha   90.00
_cell.angle_beta   90.00
_cell.angle_gamma   90.00
#
_symmetry.space_group_name_H-M   'P 1'
#
loop_
_entity.id
_entity.type
_entity.pdbx_description
1 polymer ?
#
loop_
_entity_poly.entity_id
_entity_poly.type
_entity_poly.pdbx_seq_one_letter_code
_entity_poly.pdbx_strand_id
1 'polypeptide(L)'
;MPNSNQKSKPINNDYFPSLSCTSAFFTPHKDANHLNAQDVIHCLVGSAKDISTVTFNCFENGKELTINGEIVANLIFEIQTKLEIIEKILPLAFEWQESNKGGAK
;
A
#
# COMPACT_ATOMS: atom_id res chain seq x y z
N MET A 1 22.40 41.11 -2.06
CA MET A 1 21.06 40.52 -1.88
C MET A 1 20.54 40.09 -3.25
N PRO A 2 20.41 38.79 -3.58
CA PRO A 2 19.72 38.39 -4.79
C PRO A 2 18.22 38.24 -4.50
N ASN A 3 17.43 38.99 -5.25
CA ASN A 3 15.98 38.97 -5.31
C ASN A 3 15.55 37.76 -6.15
N SER A 4 15.11 36.66 -5.53
CA SER A 4 14.57 35.51 -6.25
C SER A 4 13.05 35.64 -6.35
N ASN A 5 12.57 36.26 -7.43
CA ASN A 5 11.20 36.14 -7.88
C ASN A 5 10.96 34.70 -8.37
N GLN A 6 10.80 33.75 -7.46
CA GLN A 6 10.24 32.44 -7.78
C GLN A 6 8.76 32.63 -8.10
N LYS A 7 8.43 32.80 -9.38
CA LYS A 7 7.07 32.57 -9.87
C LYS A 7 6.69 31.14 -9.50
N SER A 8 5.82 30.98 -8.51
CA SER A 8 5.21 29.70 -8.19
C SER A 8 4.55 29.15 -9.44
N LYS A 9 4.93 27.94 -9.86
CA LYS A 9 4.23 27.25 -10.95
C LYS A 9 2.74 27.12 -10.57
N PRO A 10 1.81 27.34 -11.50
CA PRO A 10 0.40 27.15 -11.21
C PRO A 10 0.18 25.69 -10.78
N ILE A 11 -0.47 25.52 -9.62
CA ILE A 11 -0.91 24.21 -9.14
C ILE A 11 -2.03 23.77 -10.09
N ASN A 12 -1.84 22.63 -10.76
CA ASN A 12 -2.89 22.03 -11.57
C ASN A 12 -4.02 21.57 -10.62
N ASN A 13 -5.24 22.07 -10.84
CA ASN A 13 -6.44 21.77 -10.03
C ASN A 13 -7.40 20.78 -10.73
N ASP A 14 -6.96 20.13 -11.80
CA ASP A 14 -7.75 19.12 -12.50
C ASP A 14 -7.97 17.90 -11.60
N TYR A 15 -9.18 17.34 -11.63
CA TYR A 15 -9.49 16.11 -10.91
C TYR A 15 -9.04 14.89 -11.74
N PHE A 16 -8.24 14.01 -11.13
CA PHE A 16 -7.74 12.78 -11.74
C PHE A 16 -8.30 11.56 -11.01
N PRO A 17 -9.47 11.02 -11.43
CA PRO A 17 -10.11 9.88 -10.76
C PRO A 17 -9.20 8.66 -10.58
N SER A 18 -8.29 8.42 -11.53
CA SER A 18 -7.32 7.31 -11.48
C SER A 18 -6.35 7.38 -10.30
N LEU A 19 -6.15 8.56 -9.70
CA LEU A 19 -5.32 8.74 -8.52
C LEU A 19 -6.11 8.56 -7.22
N SER A 20 -7.43 8.36 -7.27
CA SER A 20 -8.29 8.24 -6.08
C SER A 20 -8.14 6.89 -5.34
N CYS A 21 -7.02 6.19 -5.53
CA CYS A 21 -6.69 4.97 -4.83
C CYS A 21 -5.78 5.28 -3.63
N THR A 22 -6.10 4.74 -2.46
CA THR A 22 -5.31 4.91 -1.24
C THR A 22 -3.85 4.52 -1.42
N SER A 23 -3.58 3.44 -2.16
CA SER A 23 -2.21 2.97 -2.41
C SER A 23 -1.38 4.03 -3.14
N ALA A 24 -1.99 4.87 -4.00
CA ALA A 24 -1.29 5.91 -4.75
C ALA A 24 -0.72 7.02 -3.86
N PHE A 25 -1.32 7.27 -2.70
CA PHE A 25 -0.90 8.28 -1.73
C PHE A 25 -0.10 7.73 -0.55
N PHE A 26 0.06 6.40 -0.47
CA PHE A 26 0.85 5.80 0.59
C PHE A 26 2.34 6.16 0.45
N THR A 27 2.91 6.72 1.51
CA THR A 27 4.34 7.00 1.62
C THR A 27 4.82 6.62 3.04
N PRO A 28 5.93 5.88 3.19
CA PRO A 28 6.50 5.61 4.50
C PRO A 28 6.86 6.92 5.23
N HIS A 29 6.74 6.92 6.55
CA HIS A 29 7.19 8.06 7.35
C HIS A 29 8.69 8.30 7.13
N LYS A 30 9.11 9.56 7.06
CA LYS A 30 10.51 9.95 6.78
C LYS A 30 11.55 9.33 7.74
N ASP A 31 11.13 9.04 8.97
CA ASP A 31 11.97 8.47 10.04
C ASP A 31 11.79 6.95 10.18
N ALA A 32 10.97 6.31 9.34
CA ALA A 32 10.77 4.87 9.37
C ALA A 32 12.01 4.13 8.88
N ASN A 33 12.33 3.01 9.53
CA ASN A 33 13.42 2.13 9.15
C ASN A 33 12.90 0.74 8.73
N HIS A 34 13.82 -0.17 8.39
CA HIS A 34 13.47 -1.51 7.93
C HIS A 34 12.68 -2.32 8.96
N LEU A 35 12.89 -2.14 10.27
CA LEU A 35 12.12 -2.82 11.31
C LEU A 35 10.67 -2.34 11.32
N ASN A 36 10.46 -1.03 11.23
CA ASN A 36 9.11 -0.46 11.12
C ASN A 36 8.39 -0.96 9.86
N ALA A 37 9.11 -1.03 8.74
CA ALA A 37 8.59 -1.52 7.48
C ALA A 37 8.18 -3.00 7.56
N GLN A 38 8.99 -3.84 8.21
CA GLN A 38 8.68 -5.26 8.45
C GLN A 38 7.45 -5.43 9.34
N ASP A 39 7.33 -4.66 10.43
CA ASP A 39 6.15 -4.68 11.31
C ASP A 39 4.88 -4.30 10.54
N VAL A 40 4.94 -3.24 9.73
CA VAL A 40 3.80 -2.81 8.89
C VAL A 40 3.43 -3.89 7.88
N ILE A 41 4.40 -4.51 7.20
CA ILE A 41 4.15 -5.63 6.28
C ILE A 41 3.46 -6.77 7.01
N HIS A 42 3.95 -7.16 8.19
CA HIS A 42 3.35 -8.23 8.99
C HIS A 42 1.87 -7.93 9.32
N CYS A 43 1.57 -6.70 9.74
CA CYS A 43 0.19 -6.26 9.99
C CYS A 43 -0.68 -6.29 8.73
N LEU A 44 -0.17 -5.80 7.60
CA LEU A 44 -0.89 -5.77 6.33
C LEU A 44 -1.20 -7.17 5.81
N VAL A 45 -0.23 -8.08 5.87
CA VAL A 45 -0.41 -9.49 5.48
C VAL A 45 -1.43 -10.17 6.39
N GLY A 46 -1.32 -9.98 7.71
CA GLY A 46 -2.28 -10.52 8.67
C GLY A 46 -3.71 -10.07 8.38
N SER A 47 -3.90 -8.76 8.19
CA SER A 47 -5.21 -8.19 7.87
C SER A 47 -5.74 -8.65 6.51
N ALA A 48 -4.90 -8.70 5.47
CA ALA A 48 -5.30 -9.19 4.16
C ALA A 48 -5.74 -10.66 4.20
N LYS A 49 -5.04 -11.50 4.99
CA LYS A 49 -5.40 -12.90 5.23
C LYS A 49 -6.76 -13.02 5.93
N ASP A 50 -7.01 -12.19 6.94
CA ASP A 50 -8.28 -12.19 7.67
C ASP A 50 -9.44 -11.76 6.76
N ILE A 51 -9.26 -10.69 5.97
CA ILE A 51 -10.26 -10.25 4.98
C ILE A 51 -10.50 -11.32 3.92
N SER A 52 -9.44 -11.97 3.43
CA SER A 52 -9.56 -13.07 2.45
C SER A 52 -10.38 -14.23 3.00
N THR A 53 -10.20 -14.55 4.28
CA THR A 53 -10.97 -15.60 4.96
C THR A 53 -12.45 -15.23 5.06
N VAL A 54 -12.76 -13.99 5.47
CA VAL A 54 -14.14 -13.48 5.50
C VAL A 54 -14.76 -13.47 4.11
N THR A 55 -14.00 -13.03 3.11
CA THR A 55 -14.43 -12.99 1.71
C THR A 55 -14.76 -14.38 1.19
N PHE A 56 -13.91 -15.39 1.49
CA PHE A 56 -14.16 -16.78 1.12
C PHE A 56 -15.44 -17.33 1.77
N ASN A 57 -15.71 -16.96 3.03
CA ASN A 57 -16.93 -17.35 3.72
C ASN A 57 -18.21 -16.71 3.16
N CYS A 58 -18.09 -15.68 2.30
CA CYS A 58 -19.22 -15.16 1.54
C CYS A 58 -19.66 -16.10 0.39
N PHE A 59 -18.93 -17.20 0.15
CA PHE A 59 -19.26 -18.19 -0.87
C PHE A 59 -19.67 -19.51 -0.23
N GLU A 60 -20.89 -19.98 -0.50
CA GLU A 60 -21.33 -21.32 -0.13
C GLU A 60 -20.60 -22.36 -0.97
N ASN A 61 -20.04 -23.37 -0.29
CA ASN A 61 -19.21 -24.41 -0.89
C ASN A 61 -18.07 -23.87 -1.77
N GLY A 62 -17.64 -22.61 -1.55
CA GLY A 62 -16.61 -21.93 -2.34
C GLY A 62 -17.01 -21.59 -3.78
N LYS A 63 -18.31 -21.64 -4.14
CA LYS A 63 -18.76 -21.44 -5.52
C LYS A 63 -19.94 -20.47 -5.67
N GLU A 64 -20.89 -20.50 -4.74
CA GLU A 64 -22.10 -19.69 -4.85
C GLU A 64 -22.03 -18.50 -3.90
N LEU A 65 -22.12 -17.29 -4.43
CA LEU A 65 -22.08 -16.07 -3.64
C LEU A 65 -23.37 -15.94 -2.81
N THR A 66 -23.26 -15.89 -1.48
CA THR A 66 -24.41 -15.82 -0.56
C THR A 66 -24.69 -14.43 -0.01
N ILE A 67 -23.81 -13.46 -0.28
CA ILE A 67 -23.90 -12.06 0.18
C ILE A 67 -23.94 -11.12 -1.04
N ASN A 68 -24.39 -9.87 -0.85
CA ASN A 68 -24.33 -8.85 -1.90
C ASN A 68 -22.93 -8.76 -2.54
N GLY A 69 -22.86 -8.90 -3.86
CA GLY A 69 -21.62 -8.87 -4.63
C GLY A 69 -20.85 -7.56 -4.55
N GLU A 70 -21.51 -6.44 -4.28
CA GLU A 70 -20.85 -5.15 -4.04
C GLU A 70 -19.98 -5.19 -2.77
N ILE A 71 -20.47 -5.84 -1.71
CA ILE A 71 -19.71 -6.00 -0.46
C ILE A 71 -18.46 -6.84 -0.73
N VAL A 72 -18.62 -7.96 -1.45
CA VAL A 72 -17.50 -8.83 -1.81
C VAL A 72 -16.49 -8.12 -2.71
N ALA A 73 -16.95 -7.34 -3.69
CA ALA A 73 -16.08 -6.54 -4.54
C ALA A 73 -15.26 -5.52 -3.72
N ASN A 74 -15.88 -4.86 -2.74
CA ASN A 74 -15.18 -3.94 -1.83
C ASN A 74 -14.15 -4.66 -0.95
N LEU A 75 -14.45 -5.87 -0.45
CA LEU A 75 -13.49 -6.67 0.31
C LEU A 75 -12.29 -7.10 -0.55
N ILE A 76 -12.53 -7.51 -1.80
CA ILE A 76 -11.47 -7.85 -2.76
C ILE A 76 -10.61 -6.62 -3.07
N PHE A 77 -11.24 -5.46 -3.29
CA PHE A 77 -10.53 -4.20 -3.53
C PHE A 77 -9.65 -3.80 -2.34
N GLU A 78 -10.11 -4.03 -1.11
CA GLU A 78 -9.32 -3.79 0.10
C GLU A 78 -8.10 -4.73 0.18
N ILE A 79 -8.26 -6.01 -0.16
CA ILE A 79 -7.14 -6.96 -0.26
C ILE A 79 -6.12 -6.45 -1.29
N GLN A 80 -6.57 -6.07 -2.49
CA GLN A 80 -5.69 -5.54 -3.54
C GLN A 80 -4.93 -4.30 -3.05
N THR A 81 -5.62 -3.33 -2.45
CA THR A 81 -5.00 -2.10 -1.93
C THR A 81 -3.90 -2.41 -0.91
N LYS A 82 -4.13 -3.38 -0.01
CA LYS A 82 -3.12 -3.80 0.96
C LYS A 82 -1.91 -4.47 0.30
N LEU A 83 -2.12 -5.31 -0.72
CA LEU A 83 -1.03 -5.93 -1.48
C LEU A 83 -0.18 -4.88 -2.23
N GLU A 84 -0.81 -3.88 -2.83
CA GLU A 84 -0.12 -2.77 -3.49
C GLU A 84 0.72 -1.93 -2.50
N ILE A 85 0.20 -1.70 -1.29
CA ILE A 85 0.96 -1.02 -0.22
C ILE A 85 2.15 -1.89 0.24
N ILE A 86 1.96 -3.21 0.41
CA ILE A 86 3.06 -4.12 0.74
C ILE A 86 4.15 -4.03 -0.31
N GLU A 87 3.81 -4.08 -1.60
CA GLU A 87 4.77 -3.98 -2.71
C GLU A 87 5.63 -2.71 -2.60
N LYS A 88 5.02 -1.57 -2.25
CA LYS A 88 5.75 -0.30 -2.05
C LYS A 88 6.68 -0.30 -0.83
N ILE A 89 6.39 -1.09 0.20
CA ILE A 89 7.17 -1.14 1.46
C ILE A 89 8.29 -2.18 1.39
N LEU A 90 8.14 -3.24 0.58
CA LEU A 90 9.09 -4.34 0.44
C LEU A 90 10.56 -3.87 0.31
N PRO A 91 10.90 -2.87 -0.55
CA PRO A 91 12.27 -2.35 -0.65
C PRO A 91 12.83 -1.86 0.68
N LEU A 92 12.08 -1.01 1.41
CA LEU A 92 12.51 -0.48 2.70
C LEU A 92 12.68 -1.58 3.75
N ALA A 93 11.88 -2.63 3.70
CA ALA A 93 11.90 -3.72 4.65
C ALA A 93 13.09 -4.68 4.47
N PHE A 94 13.56 -4.90 3.23
CA PHE A 94 14.51 -6.00 2.96
C PHE A 94 15.76 -5.58 2.17
N GLU A 95 15.75 -4.50 1.40
CA GLU A 95 16.94 -4.08 0.64
C GLU A 95 18.02 -3.44 1.52
N TRP A 96 17.68 -3.01 2.75
CA TRP A 96 18.67 -2.58 3.76
C TRP A 96 19.74 -3.66 4.05
N GLN A 97 19.39 -4.94 3.91
CA GLN A 97 20.33 -6.04 4.11
C GLN A 97 21.35 -6.20 2.96
N GLU A 98 21.01 -5.81 1.73
CA GLU A 98 21.92 -5.97 0.59
C GLU A 98 23.00 -4.88 0.59
N SER A 99 22.65 -3.65 0.94
CA SER A 99 23.58 -2.52 0.96
C SER A 99 24.66 -2.63 2.04
N ASN A 100 24.34 -3.26 3.19
CA ASN A 100 25.25 -3.42 4.31
C ASN A 100 26.13 -4.69 4.24
N LYS A 101 25.84 -5.63 3.33
CA LYS A 101 26.70 -6.80 3.09
C LYS A 101 27.82 -6.52 2.07
N GLY A 102 27.80 -5.39 1.38
CA GLY A 102 28.81 -4.97 0.39
C GLY A 102 29.96 -4.10 0.93
N GLY A 103 29.96 -3.76 2.22
CA GLY A 103 30.93 -2.85 2.85
C GLY A 103 32.20 -3.48 3.42
N ALA A 104 32.38 -4.79 3.29
CA ALA A 104 33.63 -5.48 3.63
C ALA A 104 34.44 -5.72 2.35
N LYS A 105 35.17 -4.68 1.91
CA LYS A 105 36.33 -4.82 1.02
C LYS A 105 37.54 -4.19 1.68
#